data_AF-E6PBU8-F1
#
_entry.id   AF-E6PBU8-F1
#
_cell.length_a   1.000
_cell.length_b   1.000
_cell.length_c   1.000
_cell.angle_alpha   90.00
_cell.angle_beta   90.00
_cell.angle_gamma   90.00
#
_symmetry.space_group_name_H-M   'P 1'
#
loop_
_entity.id
_entity.type
_entity.pdbx_description
1 polymer ?
#
loop_
_entity_poly.entity_id
_entity_poly.type
_entity_poly.pdbx_seq_one_letter_code
_entity_poly.pdbx_strand_id
1 'polypeptide(L)' 'MGRMHGTLAKAGKVRKQTPKVEKKDKPRKTPKGRSYKRILYNRRYAPHILATDPKKRKSPNWHAGKKEKMDAAANPVKKD' A
#
# COMPACT_ATOMS: atom_id res chain seq x y z
N MET A 1 14.13 26.84 -33.25
CA MET A 1 14.76 25.81 -32.38
C MET A 1 13.73 24.76 -32.03
N GLY A 2 13.70 23.67 -32.81
CA GLY A 2 12.61 22.69 -32.78
C GLY A 2 12.62 21.78 -31.54
N ARG A 3 11.50 21.09 -31.29
CA ARG A 3 11.42 20.01 -30.30
C ARG A 3 12.37 18.88 -30.70
N MET A 4 13.58 18.88 -30.17
CA MET A 4 14.54 17.80 -30.37
C MET A 4 14.18 16.59 -29.51
N HIS A 5 13.98 15.44 -30.14
CA HIS A 5 13.74 14.16 -29.46
C HIS A 5 15.05 13.60 -28.87
N GLY A 6 14.93 12.63 -27.95
CA GLY A 6 15.97 12.01 -27.12
C GLY A 6 17.44 12.36 -27.44
N THR A 7 18.07 13.17 -26.58
CA THR A 7 19.48 13.56 -26.71
C THR A 7 20.31 13.02 -25.55
N LEU A 8 21.61 12.84 -25.75
CA LEU A 8 22.55 12.44 -24.69
C LEU A 8 22.50 13.41 -23.49
N ALA A 9 22.36 14.71 -23.76
CA ALA A 9 22.24 15.75 -22.73
C ALA A 9 20.97 15.62 -21.86
N LYS A 10 19.95 14.88 -22.31
CA LYS A 10 18.71 14.60 -21.55
C LYS A 10 18.81 13.33 -20.69
N ALA A 11 19.97 12.66 -20.64
CA ALA A 11 20.18 11.49 -19.80
C ALA A 11 19.92 11.81 -18.31
N GLY A 12 19.04 11.00 -17.69
CA GLY A 12 18.65 11.18 -16.30
C GLY A 12 17.75 12.39 -16.02
N LYS A 13 17.22 13.08 -17.05
CA LYS A 13 16.34 14.27 -16.90
C LYS A 13 15.28 14.07 -15.83
N VAL A 14 14.51 12.99 -15.92
CA VAL A 14 13.39 12.74 -15.01
C VAL A 14 13.87 12.55 -13.58
N ARG A 15 14.90 11.73 -13.34
CA ARG A 15 15.42 11.47 -11.99
C ARG A 15 16.07 12.70 -11.35
N LYS A 16 16.69 13.57 -12.14
CA LYS A 16 17.23 14.87 -11.68
C LYS A 16 16.11 15.86 -11.34
N GLN A 17 14.97 15.78 -12.04
CA GLN A 17 13.80 16.62 -11.78
C GLN A 17 12.97 16.14 -10.59
N THR A 18 12.91 14.83 -10.33
CA THR A 18 12.11 14.30 -9.22
C THR A 18 12.70 14.70 -7.86
N PRO A 19 11.93 15.35 -6.97
CA PRO A 19 12.42 15.65 -5.63
C PRO A 19 12.72 14.35 -4.89
N LYS A 20 13.87 14.28 -4.23
CA LYS A 20 14.28 13.10 -3.47
C LYS A 20 13.53 13.06 -2.14
N VAL A 21 12.40 12.35 -2.11
CA VAL A 21 11.63 12.11 -0.88
C VAL A 21 12.25 10.93 -0.12
N GLU A 22 12.62 11.18 1.13
CA GLU A 22 13.15 10.13 2.00
C GLU A 22 12.08 9.12 2.39
N LYS A 23 12.50 7.87 2.59
CA LYS A 23 11.59 6.81 3.02
C LYS A 23 11.23 7.02 4.48
N LYS A 24 9.98 6.70 4.85
CA LYS A 24 9.59 6.61 6.25
C LYS A 24 10.47 5.58 6.95
N ASP A 25 11.00 5.94 8.12
CA ASP A 25 11.67 4.98 8.97
C ASP A 25 10.70 3.86 9.35
N LYS A 26 11.23 2.64 9.53
CA LYS A 26 10.44 1.46 9.87
C LYS A 26 10.15 1.51 11.37
N PRO A 27 8.90 1.79 11.79
CA PRO A 27 8.60 1.88 13.23
C PRO A 27 8.83 0.54 13.94
N ARG A 28 8.62 -0.56 13.21
CA ARG A 28 8.91 -1.93 13.63
C ARG A 28 9.39 -2.76 12.44
N LYS A 29 10.11 -3.84 12.72
CA LYS A 29 10.58 -4.77 11.69
C LYS A 29 9.42 -5.44 10.95
N THR A 30 9.51 -5.53 9.63
CA THR A 30 8.68 -6.44 8.84
C THR A 30 9.24 -7.85 9.00
N PRO A 31 8.52 -8.79 9.61
CA PRO A 31 9.05 -10.12 9.84
C PRO A 31 9.16 -10.86 8.49
N LYS A 32 10.15 -11.75 8.36
CA LYS A 32 10.45 -12.49 7.12
C LYS A 32 10.14 -13.98 7.29
N GLY A 33 9.85 -14.66 6.18
CA GLY A 33 9.55 -16.09 6.15
C GLY A 33 8.11 -16.44 6.58
N ARG A 34 7.97 -17.50 7.39
CA ARG A 34 6.68 -18.05 7.83
C ARG A 34 5.80 -17.02 8.53
N SER A 35 6.41 -16.17 9.35
CA SER A 35 5.75 -15.08 10.07
C SER A 35 5.03 -14.12 9.13
N TYR A 36 5.63 -13.74 8.00
CA TYR A 36 4.99 -12.89 7.00
C TYR A 36 3.80 -13.58 6.34
N LYS A 37 3.95 -14.87 6.00
CA LYS A 37 2.85 -15.68 5.45
C LYS A 37 1.69 -15.81 6.43
N ARG A 38 1.96 -15.94 7.74
CA ARG A 38 0.92 -15.91 8.79
C ARG A 38 0.16 -14.58 8.79
N ILE A 39 0.85 -13.44 8.71
CA ILE A 39 0.20 -12.12 8.62
C ILE A 39 -0.66 -12.00 7.35
N LEU A 40 -0.19 -12.53 6.21
CA LEU A 40 -0.95 -12.52 4.95
C LEU A 40 -2.21 -13.41 5.00
N TYR A 41 -2.13 -14.56 5.67
CA TYR A 41 -3.27 -15.44 5.90
C TYR A 41 -4.28 -14.76 6.82
N ASN A 42 -3.82 -14.31 7.99
CA ASN A 42 -4.68 -13.68 8.99
C ASN A 42 -5.45 -12.47 8.43
N ARG A 43 -4.81 -11.66 7.58
CA ARG A 43 -5.42 -10.45 7.01
C ARG A 43 -6.35 -10.67 5.81
N ARG A 44 -6.40 -11.88 5.20
CA ARG A 44 -7.19 -12.12 3.95
C ARG A 44 -8.04 -13.38 3.99
N TYR A 45 -7.54 -14.45 4.59
CA TYR A 45 -8.11 -15.79 4.50
C TYR A 45 -8.46 -16.37 5.87
N ALA A 46 -8.36 -15.57 6.94
CA ALA A 46 -8.85 -15.99 8.23
C ALA A 46 -10.38 -16.15 8.21
N PRO A 47 -10.94 -17.03 9.06
CA PRO A 47 -12.36 -17.36 9.07
C PRO A 47 -13.30 -16.14 9.11
N HIS A 48 -12.98 -15.09 9.88
CA HIS A 48 -13.81 -13.88 9.97
C HIS A 48 -13.96 -13.13 8.63
N ILE A 49 -12.96 -13.21 7.75
CA ILE A 49 -13.01 -12.63 6.41
C ILE A 49 -13.74 -13.57 5.46
N LEU A 50 -13.51 -14.88 5.62
CA LEU A 50 -14.20 -15.90 4.83
C LEU A 50 -15.70 -16.00 5.14
N ALA A 51 -16.12 -15.63 6.34
CA ALA A 51 -17.51 -15.56 6.74
C ALA A 51 -18.31 -14.49 5.98
N THR A 52 -17.64 -13.42 5.51
CA THR A 52 -18.28 -12.40 4.66
C THR A 52 -18.45 -12.93 3.24
N ASP A 53 -19.55 -12.54 2.59
CA ASP A 53 -19.87 -12.78 1.17
C ASP A 53 -18.61 -12.75 0.29
N PRO A 54 -18.22 -13.87 -0.37
CA PRO A 54 -16.99 -13.92 -1.18
C PRO A 54 -17.00 -12.91 -2.32
N LYS A 55 -18.18 -12.51 -2.80
CA LYS A 55 -18.37 -11.52 -3.86
C LYS A 55 -18.27 -10.06 -3.38
N LYS A 56 -18.35 -9.81 -2.07
CA LYS A 56 -18.34 -8.45 -1.48
C LYS A 56 -17.14 -8.17 -0.57
N ARG A 57 -16.20 -9.11 -0.46
CA ARG A 57 -14.97 -8.90 0.32
C ARG A 57 -14.16 -7.76 -0.29
N LYS A 58 -13.58 -6.92 0.57
CA LYS A 58 -12.81 -5.74 0.15
C LYS A 58 -11.53 -6.14 -0.60
N SER A 59 -11.09 -5.29 -1.53
CA SER A 59 -9.83 -5.47 -2.25
C SER A 59 -8.62 -5.45 -1.29
N PRO A 60 -7.59 -6.30 -1.49
CA PRO A 60 -6.40 -6.35 -0.63
C PRO A 60 -5.61 -5.05 -0.52
N ASN A 61 -5.84 -4.08 -1.42
CA ASN A 61 -5.17 -2.77 -1.42
C ASN A 61 -6.14 -1.59 -1.38
N TRP A 62 -7.40 -1.78 -0.96
CA TRP A 62 -8.32 -0.65 -0.77
C TRP A 62 -7.81 0.34 0.32
N HIS A 63 -7.05 -0.16 1.30
CA HIS A 63 -6.27 0.65 2.23
C HIS A 63 -5.01 1.23 1.56
N ALA A 64 -5.21 2.16 0.63
CA ALA A 64 -4.14 2.86 -0.10
C ALA A 64 -3.38 3.91 0.77
N GLY A 65 -3.21 3.64 2.06
CA GLY A 65 -2.63 4.60 3.03
C GLY A 65 -3.57 5.73 3.45
N LYS A 66 -4.86 5.61 3.16
CA LYS A 66 -5.91 6.59 3.53
C LYS A 66 -6.23 6.46 5.03
N LYS A 67 -5.73 7.40 5.85
CA LYS A 67 -5.85 7.38 7.32
C LYS A 67 -7.29 7.21 7.81
N GLU A 68 -8.20 8.06 7.32
CA GLU A 68 -9.63 8.01 7.66
C GLU A 68 -10.26 6.62 7.46
N LYS A 69 -9.94 5.97 6.33
CA LYS A 69 -10.46 4.63 6.01
C LYS A 69 -9.77 3.53 6.81
N MET A 70 -8.53 3.75 7.26
CA MET A 70 -7.85 2.84 8.17
C MET A 70 -8.52 2.89 9.55
N ASP A 71 -8.77 4.08 10.08
CA ASP A 71 -9.34 4.27 11.41
C ASP A 71 -10.78 3.73 11.48
N ALA A 72 -11.62 4.05 10.48
CA ALA A 72 -13.00 3.56 10.40
C ALA A 72 -13.13 2.04 10.23
N ALA A 73 -12.13 1.39 9.63
CA ALA A 73 -12.14 -0.06 9.46
C ALA A 73 -11.67 -0.82 10.70
N ALA A 74 -10.74 -0.23 11.46
CA ALA A 74 -10.22 -0.82 12.69
C ALA A 74 -11.16 -0.60 13.88
N ASN A 75 -11.76 0.59 13.97
CA ASN A 75 -12.69 0.99 15.01
C ASN A 75 -14.04 1.32 14.39
N PRO A 76 -14.86 0.31 14.04
CA PRO A 76 -16.22 0.58 13.59
C PRO A 76 -16.96 1.30 14.72
N VAL A 77 -17.50 2.49 14.44
CA VAL A 77 -18.43 3.17 15.35
C VAL A 77 -19.54 2.16 15.65
N LYS A 78 -19.74 1.83 16.94
CA LYS A 78 -20.87 1.00 17.35
C LYS A 78 -22.12 1.70 16.84
N LYS A 79 -22.83 1.05 15.93
CA LYS A 79 -24.14 1.50 15.53
C LYS A 79 -25.05 0.99 16.65
N ASP A 80 -25.56 1.91 17.47
CA ASP A 80 -26.62 1.64 18.45
C ASP A 80 -27.83 1.00 17.74
#